data_AF-S9QT32-F1
#
_entry.id   AF-S9QT32-F1
#
_cell.length_a   1.000
_cell.length_b   1.000
_cell.length_c   1.000
_cell.angle_alpha   90.00
_cell.angle_beta   90.00
_cell.angle_gamma   90.00
#
_symmetry.space_group_name_H-M   'P 1'
#
loop_
_entity.id
_entity.type
_entity.pdbx_description
1 polymer ?
#
loop_
_entity_poly.entity_id
_entity_poly.type
_entity_poly.pdbx_seq_one_letter_code
_entity_poly.pdbx_strand_id
1 'polypeptide(L)'
;MARMASKRFTFFLAMAVTMTLSGCVVEGGGGHGHVDPPPPPVPSYPGCPALLGGGNSGVISLSDWRGDYASLESYIAPDFFIRHYNGQGEASLIYSERDMDDATFRIVPGLADDRCISFEASNYPRHFLRHRGSDIFLDPDNNTLGFSEDATFCPRPGLAASNELSFESCNAPDSYLNIDDYDGRTYGLYLDNEYSAAFEEDATFLILPPW
;
A
#
# COMPACT_ATOMS: atom_id res chain seq x y z
N MET A 1 39.06 10.91 10.92
CA MET A 1 39.59 11.87 9.91
C MET A 1 38.99 11.39 8.58
N ALA A 2 38.18 12.11 7.82
CA ALA A 2 38.14 13.54 7.51
C ALA A 2 36.68 14.05 7.35
N ARG A 3 36.54 15.37 7.46
CA ARG A 3 35.31 16.18 7.33
C ARG A 3 35.02 16.50 5.85
N MET A 4 33.75 16.58 5.47
CA MET A 4 33.23 17.41 4.37
C MET A 4 31.82 17.88 4.79
N ALA A 5 31.58 19.11 5.25
CA ALA A 5 31.64 20.43 4.61
C ALA A 5 30.37 20.80 3.79
N SER A 6 29.43 21.38 4.53
CA SER A 6 28.38 22.35 4.20
C SER A 6 28.47 23.09 2.84
N LYS A 7 27.31 23.29 2.20
CA LYS A 7 26.97 24.56 1.52
C LYS A 7 25.50 24.93 1.70
N ARG A 8 25.27 26.08 2.34
CA ARG A 8 24.02 26.85 2.37
C ARG A 8 23.93 27.69 1.08
N PHE A 9 22.74 27.89 0.53
CA PHE A 9 22.50 28.87 -0.54
C PHE A 9 21.52 29.94 -0.08
N THR A 10 21.88 31.19 -0.31
CA THR A 10 21.23 32.40 0.18
C THR A 10 20.41 33.07 -0.93
N PHE A 11 19.32 33.70 -0.50
CA PHE A 11 18.40 34.64 -1.16
C PHE A 11 18.96 35.55 -2.26
N PHE A 12 18.10 35.85 -3.25
CA PHE A 12 18.10 37.10 -4.02
C PHE A 12 16.68 37.71 -4.07
N LEU A 13 16.61 39.02 -3.84
CA LEU A 13 15.45 39.91 -3.85
C LEU A 13 15.64 40.94 -4.98
N ALA A 14 14.59 41.25 -5.75
CA ALA A 14 14.25 42.51 -6.46
C ALA A 14 13.22 42.16 -7.57
N MET A 15 12.28 42.99 -8.02
CA MET A 15 12.06 44.43 -7.93
C MET A 15 10.58 44.72 -8.29
N ALA A 16 10.05 45.85 -7.82
CA ALA A 16 8.71 46.36 -8.09
C ALA A 16 8.53 46.88 -9.53
N VAL A 17 7.30 46.87 -10.03
CA VAL A 17 6.86 47.64 -11.21
C VAL A 17 5.55 48.37 -10.89
N THR A 18 5.54 49.66 -11.20
CA THR A 18 4.50 50.66 -10.92
C THR A 18 3.43 50.77 -12.02
N MET A 19 2.27 51.29 -11.60
CA MET A 19 1.01 51.56 -12.32
C MET A 19 1.07 52.51 -13.54
N THR A 20 0.07 52.41 -14.42
CA THR A 20 -0.64 53.56 -15.03
C THR A 20 -2.16 53.31 -15.15
N LEU A 21 -2.92 54.40 -15.27
CA LEU A 21 -4.34 54.60 -14.94
C LEU A 21 -5.36 54.53 -16.11
N SER A 22 -6.62 54.35 -15.69
CA SER A 22 -7.90 54.98 -16.13
C SER A 22 -8.59 54.64 -17.45
N GLY A 23 -9.85 54.21 -17.31
CA GLY A 23 -10.92 54.35 -18.29
C GLY A 23 -12.25 53.76 -17.77
N CYS A 24 -13.18 54.64 -17.33
CA CYS A 24 -14.57 54.29 -16.98
C CYS A 24 -15.42 54.06 -18.25
N VAL A 25 -16.49 53.23 -18.15
CA VAL A 25 -17.91 53.59 -18.39
C VAL A 25 -18.82 52.35 -18.18
N VAL A 26 -20.05 52.63 -17.72
CA VAL A 26 -21.14 51.78 -17.20
C VAL A 26 -22.15 51.37 -18.29
N GLU A 27 -22.71 50.16 -18.20
CA GLU A 27 -24.14 49.76 -18.42
C GLU A 27 -24.22 48.26 -18.06
N GLY A 28 -25.09 47.74 -17.17
CA GLY A 28 -26.54 47.85 -17.18
C GLY A 28 -27.13 46.51 -17.69
N GLY A 29 -27.29 45.50 -16.82
CA GLY A 29 -27.90 44.23 -17.22
C GLY A 29 -28.11 43.27 -16.05
N GLY A 30 -29.34 43.19 -15.55
CA GLY A 30 -29.72 42.28 -14.47
C GLY A 30 -29.61 40.82 -14.89
N GLY A 31 -28.68 40.10 -14.26
CA GLY A 31 -28.67 38.65 -14.22
C GLY A 31 -29.03 38.22 -12.81
N HIS A 32 -30.11 37.47 -12.64
CA HIS A 32 -30.36 36.73 -11.41
C HIS A 32 -29.19 35.76 -11.21
N GLY A 33 -28.25 36.14 -10.36
CA GLY A 33 -27.12 35.31 -9.99
C GLY A 33 -27.63 34.08 -9.26
N HIS A 34 -27.82 32.99 -10.01
CA HIS A 34 -27.73 31.67 -9.40
C HIS A 34 -26.28 31.53 -8.98
N VAL A 35 -26.03 31.76 -7.69
CA VAL A 35 -24.74 31.45 -7.10
C VAL A 35 -24.71 29.93 -7.10
N ASP A 36 -23.93 29.34 -8.02
CA ASP A 36 -23.74 27.90 -7.99
C ASP A 36 -23.25 27.54 -6.58
N PRO A 37 -23.85 26.54 -5.93
CA PRO A 37 -23.37 26.11 -4.63
C PRO A 37 -21.89 25.74 -4.76
N PRO A 38 -21.06 26.05 -3.75
CA PRO A 38 -19.66 25.65 -3.78
C PRO A 38 -19.60 24.13 -4.06
N PRO A 39 -18.64 23.67 -4.89
CA PRO A 39 -18.48 22.25 -5.12
C PRO A 39 -18.41 21.55 -3.76
N PRO A 40 -19.03 20.36 -3.61
CA PRO A 40 -18.93 19.62 -2.37
C PRO A 40 -17.44 19.50 -2.00
N PRO A 41 -17.08 19.62 -0.71
CA PRO A 41 -15.71 19.40 -0.29
C PRO A 41 -15.29 18.04 -0.84
N VAL A 42 -14.19 18.03 -1.61
CA VAL A 42 -13.58 16.78 -2.06
C VAL A 42 -13.38 15.96 -0.79
N PRO A 43 -13.90 14.71 -0.70
CA PRO A 43 -13.67 13.90 0.48
C PRO A 43 -12.16 13.84 0.71
N SER A 44 -11.70 14.48 1.78
CA SER A 44 -10.30 14.44 2.16
C SER A 44 -10.06 13.01 2.61
N TYR A 45 -9.43 12.22 1.74
CA TYR A 45 -8.98 10.88 2.07
C TYR A 45 -8.22 10.95 3.40
N PRO A 46 -8.72 10.31 4.49
CA PRO A 46 -8.10 10.44 5.81
C PRO A 46 -6.72 9.77 5.89
N GLY A 47 -6.24 9.18 4.79
CA GLY A 47 -5.11 8.27 4.75
C GLY A 47 -5.58 6.84 5.00
N CYS A 48 -4.76 5.84 4.65
CA CYS A 48 -4.95 4.51 5.21
C CYS A 48 -4.91 4.63 6.76
N PRO A 49 -5.43 3.65 7.52
CA PRO A 49 -5.21 3.55 8.97
C PRO A 49 -3.73 3.23 9.27
N ALA A 50 -2.76 3.94 8.68
CA ALA A 50 -1.38 3.88 9.10
C ALA A 50 -1.32 4.29 10.57
N LEU A 51 -0.50 3.58 11.37
CA LEU A 51 -0.20 4.05 12.72
C LEU A 51 0.27 5.50 12.60
N LEU A 52 -0.42 6.42 13.28
CA LEU A 52 0.06 7.79 13.47
C LEU A 52 1.31 7.73 14.33
N GLY A 53 2.44 7.46 13.69
CA GLY A 53 3.75 7.36 14.30
C GLY A 53 4.78 7.47 13.20
N GLY A 54 5.40 8.65 13.09
CA GLY A 54 6.54 8.80 12.21
C GLY A 54 7.68 7.90 12.69
N GLY A 55 7.91 6.80 11.97
CA GLY A 55 9.04 5.89 12.17
C GLY A 55 9.04 5.14 13.52
N ASN A 56 9.44 3.88 13.48
CA ASN A 56 9.80 3.08 14.66
C ASN A 56 8.68 2.79 15.68
N SER A 57 7.67 2.02 15.28
CA SER A 57 6.99 1.09 16.22
C SER A 57 7.72 -0.26 16.23
N GLY A 58 9.01 -0.21 16.58
CA GLY A 58 9.72 -1.17 17.46
C GLY A 58 9.62 -2.70 17.34
N VAL A 59 9.03 -3.36 16.33
CA VAL A 59 9.12 -4.83 16.27
C VAL A 59 9.58 -5.40 14.92
N ILE A 60 9.21 -4.79 13.78
CA ILE A 60 9.80 -5.12 12.48
C ILE A 60 10.05 -3.83 11.70
N SER A 61 11.31 -3.52 11.43
CA SER A 61 11.68 -2.37 10.63
C SER A 61 11.50 -2.70 9.15
N LEU A 62 10.33 -2.39 8.59
CA LEU A 62 10.11 -2.47 7.13
C LEU A 62 11.04 -1.54 6.34
N SER A 63 11.79 -0.65 7.01
CA SER A 63 12.88 0.09 6.38
C SER A 63 13.88 -0.83 5.67
N ASP A 64 14.04 -2.05 6.17
CA ASP A 64 15.05 -2.99 5.67
C ASP A 64 14.53 -3.80 4.46
N TRP A 65 13.23 -3.74 4.19
CA TRP A 65 12.58 -4.47 3.09
C TRP A 65 11.97 -3.55 2.03
N ARG A 66 11.74 -2.27 2.34
CA ARG A 66 11.23 -1.30 1.36
C ARG A 66 12.24 -1.07 0.26
N GLY A 67 11.88 -1.46 -0.96
CA GLY A 67 12.72 -1.41 -2.15
C GLY A 67 13.42 -2.73 -2.46
N ASP A 68 13.37 -3.69 -1.55
CA ASP A 68 13.94 -5.02 -1.71
C ASP A 68 12.88 -6.06 -2.07
N TYR A 69 13.36 -7.23 -2.47
CA TYR A 69 12.55 -8.40 -2.77
C TYR A 69 12.43 -9.28 -1.54
N ALA A 70 11.27 -9.89 -1.35
CA ALA A 70 10.99 -10.81 -0.26
C ALA A 70 9.99 -11.89 -0.67
N SER A 71 9.94 -12.94 0.15
CA SER A 71 8.90 -13.96 0.11
C SER A 71 8.20 -14.00 1.46
N LEU A 72 6.91 -14.34 1.45
CA LEU A 72 6.09 -14.39 2.66
C LEU A 72 5.68 -15.82 2.95
N GLU A 73 6.12 -16.36 4.08
CA GLU A 73 5.75 -17.70 4.54
C GLU A 73 4.57 -17.61 5.51
N SER A 74 3.63 -18.55 5.41
CA SER A 74 2.53 -18.68 6.37
C SER A 74 3.04 -19.05 7.76
N TYR A 75 2.46 -18.44 8.79
CA TYR A 75 2.74 -18.82 10.18
C TYR A 75 2.24 -20.23 10.54
N ILE A 76 1.08 -20.64 10.02
CA ILE A 76 0.47 -21.94 10.35
C ILE A 76 0.90 -23.09 9.44
N ALA A 77 1.37 -22.76 8.23
CA ALA A 77 1.75 -23.72 7.21
C ALA A 77 3.21 -23.50 6.82
N PRO A 78 4.17 -24.07 7.57
CA PRO A 78 5.57 -24.00 7.19
C PRO A 78 5.80 -24.51 5.77
N ASP A 79 6.73 -23.89 5.07
CA ASP A 79 7.06 -24.04 3.65
C ASP A 79 5.96 -23.57 2.66
N PHE A 80 4.80 -23.11 3.13
CA PHE A 80 3.79 -22.50 2.25
C PHE A 80 4.04 -21.00 2.13
N PHE A 81 4.33 -20.57 0.90
CA PHE A 81 4.60 -19.18 0.59
C PHE A 81 3.43 -18.56 -0.16
N ILE A 82 3.11 -17.31 0.17
CA ILE A 82 2.24 -16.49 -0.67
C ILE A 82 2.88 -16.38 -2.05
N ARG A 83 2.08 -16.64 -3.08
CA ARG A 83 2.43 -16.43 -4.47
C ARG A 83 1.21 -16.07 -5.30
N HIS A 84 1.45 -15.65 -6.54
CA HIS A 84 0.38 -15.59 -7.52
C HIS A 84 0.32 -16.88 -8.35
N TYR A 85 -0.86 -17.21 -8.86
CA TYR A 85 -1.07 -18.32 -9.79
C TYR A 85 -2.23 -18.02 -10.71
N ASN A 86 -1.97 -17.94 -12.02
CA ASN A 86 -2.99 -17.59 -13.02
C ASN A 86 -3.78 -16.32 -12.66
N GLY A 87 -3.13 -15.35 -12.01
CA GLY A 87 -3.71 -14.07 -11.60
C GLY A 87 -4.42 -14.06 -10.24
N GLN A 88 -4.54 -15.20 -9.55
CA GLN A 88 -5.07 -15.29 -8.18
C GLN A 88 -3.94 -15.34 -7.15
N GLY A 89 -4.18 -14.83 -5.95
CA GLY A 89 -3.29 -15.03 -4.80
C GLY A 89 -3.58 -16.38 -4.15
N GLU A 90 -2.53 -17.12 -3.81
CA GLU A 90 -2.62 -18.37 -3.05
C GLU A 90 -1.38 -18.55 -2.19
N ALA A 91 -1.42 -19.48 -1.24
CA ALA A 91 -0.22 -19.97 -0.57
C ALA A 91 0.03 -21.44 -0.91
N SER A 92 1.27 -21.78 -1.28
CA SER A 92 1.65 -23.16 -1.58
C SER A 92 3.12 -23.45 -1.32
N LEU A 93 3.45 -24.74 -1.36
CA LEU A 93 4.83 -25.22 -1.49
C LEU A 93 5.46 -24.74 -2.81
N ILE A 94 6.78 -24.53 -2.80
CA ILE A 94 7.57 -24.02 -3.93
C ILE A 94 8.46 -25.13 -4.48
N TYR A 95 8.33 -25.46 -5.78
CA TYR A 95 9.02 -26.61 -6.38
C TYR A 95 9.79 -26.32 -7.66
N SER A 96 9.60 -25.15 -8.25
CA SER A 96 10.19 -24.78 -9.53
C SER A 96 10.64 -23.33 -9.54
N GLU A 97 11.53 -22.97 -10.46
CA GLU A 97 11.96 -21.58 -10.68
C GLU A 97 10.76 -20.66 -10.94
N ARG A 98 9.71 -21.18 -11.61
CA ARG A 98 8.48 -20.43 -11.82
C ARG A 98 7.75 -20.15 -10.50
N ASP A 99 7.66 -21.14 -9.62
CA ASP A 99 7.03 -20.96 -8.31
C ASP A 99 7.82 -19.95 -7.47
N MET A 100 9.16 -19.98 -7.58
CA MET A 100 10.05 -19.03 -6.91
C MET A 100 9.81 -17.60 -7.39
N ASP A 101 9.73 -17.39 -8.70
CA ASP A 101 9.38 -16.10 -9.31
C ASP A 101 7.98 -15.64 -8.86
N ASP A 102 7.00 -16.55 -8.86
CA ASP A 102 5.62 -16.27 -8.48
C ASP A 102 5.46 -15.94 -6.98
N ALA A 103 6.34 -16.47 -6.14
CA ALA A 103 6.39 -16.28 -4.68
C ALA A 103 7.31 -15.13 -4.22
N THR A 104 7.88 -14.38 -5.16
CA THR A 104 8.81 -13.29 -4.87
C THR A 104 8.19 -11.95 -5.22
N PHE A 105 8.14 -11.05 -4.24
CA PHE A 105 7.55 -9.73 -4.36
C PHE A 105 8.55 -8.63 -4.02
N ARG A 106 8.55 -7.56 -4.81
CA ARG A 106 9.20 -6.31 -4.44
C ARG A 106 8.27 -5.54 -3.50
N ILE A 107 8.75 -5.21 -2.31
CA ILE A 107 8.00 -4.43 -1.34
C ILE A 107 8.22 -2.96 -1.65
N VAL A 108 7.20 -2.27 -2.17
CA VAL A 108 7.28 -0.86 -2.55
C VAL A 108 6.51 0.02 -1.57
N PRO A 109 6.76 1.35 -1.53
CA PRO A 109 5.84 2.27 -0.85
C PRO A 109 4.41 2.05 -1.36
N GLY A 110 3.44 2.07 -0.43
CA GLY A 110 2.04 1.85 -0.76
C GLY A 110 1.56 2.79 -1.87
N LEU A 111 0.84 2.25 -2.85
CA LEU A 111 0.37 3.02 -4.00
C LEU A 111 -0.60 4.15 -3.60
N ALA A 112 -1.40 3.95 -2.54
CA ALA A 112 -2.30 4.97 -2.00
C ALA A 112 -1.68 5.80 -0.86
N ASP A 113 -0.74 5.23 -0.10
CA ASP A 113 -0.13 5.86 1.07
C ASP A 113 1.28 5.31 1.31
N ASP A 114 2.28 6.19 1.25
CA ASP A 114 3.69 5.83 1.37
C ASP A 114 4.11 5.39 2.80
N ARG A 115 3.21 5.52 3.78
CA ARG A 115 3.37 4.98 5.13
C ARG A 115 3.04 3.49 5.19
N CYS A 116 2.35 2.95 4.19
CA CYS A 116 2.03 1.54 4.02
C CYS A 116 2.87 0.94 2.89
N ILE A 117 2.55 -0.27 2.43
CA ILE A 117 3.29 -0.98 1.36
C ILE A 117 2.35 -1.52 0.29
N SER A 118 2.93 -1.82 -0.87
CA SER A 118 2.29 -2.65 -1.90
C SER A 118 3.24 -3.75 -2.33
N PHE A 119 2.70 -4.92 -2.66
CA PHE A 119 3.47 -6.08 -3.11
C PHE A 119 3.47 -6.15 -4.63
N GLU A 120 4.58 -5.77 -5.27
CA GLU A 120 4.74 -5.88 -6.72
C GLU A 120 5.35 -7.25 -7.06
N ALA A 121 4.75 -8.01 -7.97
CA ALA A 121 5.33 -9.29 -8.39
C ALA A 121 6.70 -9.10 -9.06
N SER A 122 7.68 -9.92 -8.69
CA SER A 122 9.05 -9.81 -9.21
C SER A 122 9.14 -10.08 -10.71
N ASN A 123 8.31 -11.00 -11.20
CA ASN A 123 8.27 -11.46 -12.58
C ASN A 123 7.21 -10.75 -13.45
N TYR A 124 6.34 -9.92 -12.84
CA TYR A 124 5.36 -9.10 -13.55
C TYR A 124 5.46 -7.64 -13.10
N PRO A 125 6.36 -6.85 -13.73
CA PRO A 125 6.48 -5.43 -13.43
C PRO A 125 5.14 -4.70 -13.52
N ARG A 126 4.90 -3.79 -12.58
CA ARG A 126 3.65 -3.06 -12.39
C ARG A 126 2.40 -3.92 -12.13
N HIS A 127 2.57 -5.16 -11.72
CA HIS A 127 1.46 -5.97 -11.21
C HIS A 127 1.56 -6.09 -9.70
N PHE A 128 0.43 -5.90 -9.03
CA PHE A 128 0.38 -5.82 -7.58
C PHE A 128 -0.66 -6.79 -7.02
N LEU A 129 -0.36 -7.37 -5.85
CA LEU A 129 -1.40 -8.01 -5.06
C LEU A 129 -2.40 -6.95 -4.63
N ARG A 130 -3.68 -7.25 -4.82
CA ARG A 130 -4.78 -6.39 -4.38
C ARG A 130 -5.99 -7.22 -4.04
N HIS A 131 -6.84 -6.70 -3.17
CA HIS A 131 -8.15 -7.30 -2.96
C HIS A 131 -9.14 -6.89 -4.05
N ARG A 132 -10.15 -7.74 -4.26
CA ARG A 132 -11.36 -7.41 -5.03
C ARG A 132 -12.54 -8.11 -4.37
N GLY A 133 -13.16 -7.43 -3.41
CA GLY A 133 -14.01 -8.12 -2.45
C GLY A 133 -13.12 -8.82 -1.44
N SER A 134 -13.41 -10.08 -1.12
CA SER A 134 -12.57 -10.88 -0.21
C SER A 134 -11.38 -11.52 -0.91
N ASP A 135 -11.43 -11.76 -2.22
CA ASP A 135 -10.35 -12.46 -2.94
C ASP A 135 -9.15 -11.56 -3.23
N ILE A 136 -7.95 -12.14 -3.17
CA ILE A 136 -6.72 -11.47 -3.60
C ILE A 136 -6.35 -11.87 -5.03
N PHE A 137 -6.01 -10.87 -5.84
CA PHE A 137 -5.57 -11.03 -7.22
C PHE A 137 -4.23 -10.34 -7.45
N LEU A 138 -3.49 -10.84 -8.44
CA LEU A 138 -2.40 -10.11 -9.06
C LEU A 138 -2.90 -9.41 -10.32
N ASP A 139 -2.98 -8.08 -10.28
CA ASP A 139 -3.47 -7.28 -11.41
C ASP A 139 -2.50 -6.17 -11.80
N PRO A 140 -2.47 -5.75 -13.09
CA PRO A 140 -1.70 -4.60 -13.52
C PRO A 140 -2.27 -3.30 -12.95
N ASP A 141 -1.38 -2.42 -12.49
CA ASP A 141 -1.73 -1.08 -12.05
C ASP A 141 -2.37 -0.27 -13.18
N ASN A 142 -3.58 0.24 -12.91
CA ASN A 142 -4.38 1.05 -13.82
C ASN A 142 -4.33 2.55 -13.49
N ASN A 143 -3.50 2.97 -12.51
CA ASN A 143 -3.31 4.33 -12.01
C ASN A 143 -4.60 4.99 -11.49
N THR A 144 -5.55 4.19 -10.99
CA THR A 144 -6.75 4.69 -10.33
C THR A 144 -6.59 4.64 -8.81
N LEU A 145 -7.19 5.60 -8.11
CA LEU A 145 -7.15 5.63 -6.64
C LEU A 145 -7.71 4.33 -6.04
N GLY A 146 -8.82 3.81 -6.57
CA GLY A 146 -9.42 2.56 -6.09
C GLY A 146 -8.47 1.37 -6.21
N PHE A 147 -7.75 1.24 -7.34
CA PHE A 147 -6.71 0.21 -7.45
C PHE A 147 -5.60 0.43 -6.44
N SER A 148 -5.10 1.66 -6.32
CA SER A 148 -4.04 1.99 -5.37
C SER A 148 -4.44 1.67 -3.94
N GLU A 149 -5.68 1.93 -3.56
CA GLU A 149 -6.26 1.62 -2.26
C GLU A 149 -6.41 0.11 -2.05
N ASP A 150 -6.94 -0.62 -3.04
CA ASP A 150 -7.10 -2.08 -2.99
C ASP A 150 -5.76 -2.83 -2.89
N ALA A 151 -4.70 -2.23 -3.44
CA ALA A 151 -3.35 -2.79 -3.51
C ALA A 151 -2.42 -2.27 -2.41
N THR A 152 -2.91 -1.46 -1.46
CA THR A 152 -2.09 -0.94 -0.36
C THR A 152 -2.44 -1.67 0.92
N PHE A 153 -1.41 -2.20 1.58
CA PHE A 153 -1.51 -2.90 2.86
C PHE A 153 -0.62 -2.25 3.90
N CYS A 154 -1.16 -2.05 5.10
CA CYS A 154 -0.51 -1.43 6.23
C CYS A 154 -0.06 -2.53 7.20
N PRO A 155 1.26 -2.78 7.33
CA PRO A 155 1.74 -3.85 8.18
C PRO A 155 1.51 -3.55 9.66
N ARG A 156 1.18 -4.61 10.39
CA ARG A 156 0.96 -4.64 11.84
C ARG A 156 1.85 -5.72 12.47
N PRO A 157 2.14 -5.63 13.78
CA PRO A 157 2.58 -6.81 14.52
C PRO A 157 1.64 -7.97 14.23
N GLY A 158 2.19 -9.17 14.01
CA GLY A 158 1.41 -10.36 13.70
C GLY A 158 0.31 -10.59 14.74
N LEU A 159 -0.91 -10.86 14.26
CA LEU A 159 -2.09 -11.02 15.11
C LEU A 159 -1.93 -12.19 16.08
N ALA A 160 -1.38 -13.33 15.63
CA ALA A 160 -1.06 -14.47 16.48
C ALA A 160 0.33 -14.39 17.14
N ALA A 161 1.28 -13.70 16.49
CA ALA A 161 2.66 -13.60 16.95
C ALA A 161 3.22 -12.19 16.69
N SER A 162 3.35 -11.39 17.76
CA SER A 162 3.75 -9.97 17.65
C SER A 162 5.16 -9.74 17.07
N ASN A 163 6.00 -10.77 16.99
CA ASN A 163 7.33 -10.75 16.37
C ASN A 163 7.31 -11.10 14.87
N GLU A 164 6.14 -11.38 14.30
CA GLU A 164 5.89 -11.59 12.88
C GLU A 164 4.99 -10.45 12.34
N LEU A 165 4.42 -10.60 11.13
CA LEU A 165 3.59 -9.56 10.51
C LEU A 165 2.17 -10.02 10.16
N SER A 166 1.25 -9.07 10.23
CA SER A 166 -0.07 -9.13 9.58
C SER A 166 -0.24 -7.90 8.69
N PHE A 167 -1.04 -8.00 7.64
CA PHE A 167 -1.15 -6.94 6.62
C PHE A 167 -2.59 -6.44 6.52
N GLU A 168 -2.88 -5.30 7.15
CA GLU A 168 -4.21 -4.69 7.13
C GLU A 168 -4.46 -3.97 5.81
N SER A 169 -5.66 -4.07 5.25
CA SER A 169 -6.04 -3.31 4.05
C SER A 169 -6.10 -1.82 4.32
N CYS A 170 -5.65 -1.04 3.35
CA CYS A 170 -5.67 0.42 3.42
C CYS A 170 -7.09 1.02 3.39
N ASN A 171 -7.99 0.42 2.62
CA ASN A 171 -9.36 0.92 2.41
C ASN A 171 -10.46 0.04 3.03
N ALA A 172 -10.09 -1.06 3.68
CA ALA A 172 -10.97 -1.87 4.50
C ALA A 172 -10.38 -1.99 5.92
N PRO A 173 -10.72 -1.05 6.83
CA PRO A 173 -10.22 -1.06 8.19
C PRO A 173 -10.55 -2.36 8.92
N ASP A 174 -9.62 -2.83 9.74
CA ASP A 174 -9.69 -4.09 10.48
C ASP A 174 -9.76 -5.36 9.61
N SER A 175 -9.62 -5.25 8.28
CA SER A 175 -9.51 -6.40 7.38
C SER A 175 -8.06 -6.71 7.05
N TYR A 176 -7.67 -7.97 7.14
CA TYR A 176 -6.29 -8.43 7.00
C TYR A 176 -6.15 -9.45 5.89
N LEU A 177 -5.00 -9.43 5.23
CA LEU A 177 -4.55 -10.53 4.38
C LEU A 177 -4.49 -11.81 5.21
N ASN A 178 -5.09 -12.89 4.74
CA ASN A 178 -5.05 -14.21 5.39
C ASN A 178 -5.06 -15.34 4.36
N ILE A 179 -4.65 -16.53 4.80
CA ILE A 179 -4.82 -17.76 4.03
C ILE A 179 -6.04 -18.54 4.52
N ASP A 180 -6.82 -19.14 3.63
CA ASP A 180 -7.94 -20.01 4.02
C ASP A 180 -8.26 -21.00 2.88
N ASP A 181 -9.34 -21.79 3.03
CA ASP A 181 -9.88 -22.71 2.04
C ASP A 181 -8.86 -23.72 1.51
N TYR A 182 -8.16 -24.41 2.41
CA TYR A 182 -7.19 -25.44 2.00
C TYR A 182 -7.85 -26.58 1.22
N ASP A 183 -7.46 -26.76 -0.04
CA ASP A 183 -8.04 -27.79 -0.93
C ASP A 183 -7.32 -29.14 -0.88
N GLY A 184 -6.31 -29.26 -0.01
CA GLY A 184 -5.40 -30.41 0.05
C GLY A 184 -4.06 -30.20 -0.67
N ARG A 185 -3.86 -29.05 -1.32
CA ARG A 185 -2.62 -28.67 -2.01
C ARG A 185 -2.22 -27.22 -1.79
N THR A 186 -3.18 -26.31 -1.81
CA THR A 186 -2.97 -24.86 -1.72
C THR A 186 -4.00 -24.23 -0.79
N TYR A 187 -3.66 -23.10 -0.19
CA TYR A 187 -4.63 -22.20 0.44
C TYR A 187 -4.97 -21.07 -0.53
N GLY A 188 -6.22 -20.63 -0.55
CA GLY A 188 -6.60 -19.35 -1.16
C GLY A 188 -6.07 -18.18 -0.32
N LEU A 189 -5.82 -17.04 -0.97
CA LEU A 189 -5.42 -15.81 -0.30
C LEU A 189 -6.59 -14.83 -0.30
N TYR A 190 -6.97 -14.38 0.89
CA TYR A 190 -8.16 -13.59 1.12
C TYR A 190 -7.88 -12.32 1.93
N LEU A 191 -8.91 -11.48 1.99
CA LEU A 191 -9.03 -10.34 2.87
C LEU A 191 -10.28 -10.52 3.72
N ASP A 192 -10.11 -10.64 5.02
CA ASP A 192 -11.23 -10.81 5.97
C ASP A 192 -10.99 -10.05 7.28
N ASN A 193 -12.02 -9.89 8.11
CA ASN A 193 -11.98 -9.21 9.42
C ASN A 193 -12.60 -10.07 10.54
N GLU A 194 -12.43 -11.39 10.46
CA GLU A 194 -12.87 -12.27 11.52
C GLU A 194 -12.10 -12.04 12.83
N TYR A 195 -12.69 -12.45 13.94
CA TYR A 195 -12.07 -12.35 15.27
C TYR A 195 -12.05 -13.74 15.92
N SER A 196 -11.09 -14.56 15.51
CA SER A 196 -10.84 -15.88 16.06
C SER A 196 -9.34 -16.15 16.14
N ALA A 197 -8.92 -17.02 17.06
CA ALA A 197 -7.52 -17.40 17.15
C ALA A 197 -7.02 -18.06 15.86
N ALA A 198 -7.87 -18.84 15.17
CA ALA A 198 -7.52 -19.44 13.88
C ALA A 198 -7.26 -18.34 12.83
N PHE A 199 -8.16 -17.36 12.72
CA PHE A 199 -7.97 -16.23 11.82
C PHE A 199 -6.71 -15.43 12.14
N GLU A 200 -6.43 -15.17 13.42
CA GLU A 200 -5.20 -14.47 13.83
C GLU A 200 -3.94 -15.22 13.37
N GLU A 201 -3.96 -16.56 13.43
CA GLU A 201 -2.87 -17.40 12.95
C GLU A 201 -2.78 -17.42 11.41
N ASP A 202 -3.92 -17.53 10.71
CA ASP A 202 -4.03 -17.50 9.24
C ASP A 202 -3.61 -16.16 8.63
N ALA A 203 -3.80 -15.07 9.37
CA ALA A 203 -3.44 -13.70 8.99
C ALA A 203 -2.03 -13.29 9.43
N THR A 204 -1.21 -14.23 9.92
CA THR A 204 0.17 -13.97 10.35
C THR A 204 1.17 -14.61 9.39
N PHE A 205 2.21 -13.84 9.01
CA PHE A 205 3.22 -14.24 8.04
C PHE A 205 4.62 -13.85 8.48
N LEU A 206 5.58 -14.68 8.09
CA LEU A 206 7.01 -14.41 8.20
C LEU A 206 7.46 -13.75 6.90
N ILE A 207 8.26 -12.68 6.99
CA ILE A 207 8.98 -12.13 5.83
C ILE A 207 10.38 -12.74 5.80
N LEU A 208 10.70 -13.38 4.68
CA LEU A 208 11.96 -14.06 4.44
C LEU A 208 12.69 -13.48 3.22
N PRO A 209 14.00 -13.75 3.08
CA PRO A 209 14.72 -13.50 1.83
C PRO A 209 13.96 -14.09 0.64
N PRO A 210 14.05 -13.46 -0.54
CA PRO A 210 13.37 -13.94 -1.73
C PRO A 210 13.91 -15.32 -2.14
N TRP A 211 13.08 -16.10 -2.83
CA TRP A 211 13.48 -17.39 -3.39
C TRP A 211 14.56 -17.25 -4.47
#